data_AF-A0AAU9Z9M7-F1
#
_entry.id   AF-A0AAU9Z9M7-F1
#
_cell.length_a   1.000
_cell.length_b   1.000
_cell.length_c   1.000
_cell.angle_alpha   90.00
_cell.angle_beta   90.00
_cell.angle_gamma   90.00
#
_symmetry.space_group_name_H-M   'P 1'
#
loop_
_entity.id
_entity.type
_entity.pdbx_description
1 polymer ?
#
loop_
_entity_poly.entity_id
_entity_poly.type
_entity_poly.pdbx_seq_one_letter_code
_entity_poly.pdbx_strand_id
1 'polypeptide(L)'
;MAPPPLSPPLCILPPGSGPPRFVCYCEPEGSGDEDGGGFNLYVTDAVELWSTCFSPDSLATLKARFGLSGTEDISSRFRAACQQQAVTVSLQEDRALMTLSGDTSALAFDLSKVPSPEAAPMLQALTLSLAERVYNLEKRLAASEETTTSPRKNTHPAGPQLFLPELDHQRGSSGLGVRRRCPGESLINPGFKSKKPAGGVDFDET
;
A
#
# COMPACT_ATOMS: atom_id res chain seq x y z
N MET A 1 -10.34 11.64 -2.14
CA MET A 1 -9.67 10.42 -2.60
C MET A 1 -10.15 9.29 -1.71
N ALA A 2 -10.93 8.35 -2.23
CA ALA A 2 -11.40 7.22 -1.44
C ALA A 2 -10.20 6.36 -1.03
N PRO A 3 -10.16 5.82 0.21
CA PRO A 3 -9.11 4.90 0.61
C PRO A 3 -9.09 3.68 -0.33
N PRO A 4 -7.91 3.13 -0.66
CA PRO A 4 -7.83 1.94 -1.47
C PRO A 4 -8.59 0.79 -0.77
N PRO A 5 -9.28 -0.08 -1.53
CA PRO A 5 -10.02 -1.19 -0.94
C PRO A 5 -9.08 -2.06 -0.10
N LEU A 6 -9.53 -2.40 1.11
CA LEU A 6 -8.75 -3.22 2.03
C LEU A 6 -8.62 -4.63 1.47
N SER A 7 -7.38 -5.11 1.33
CA SER A 7 -7.11 -6.47 0.88
C SER A 7 -7.71 -7.49 1.86
N PRO A 8 -8.23 -8.65 1.39
CA PRO A 8 -8.73 -9.70 2.27
C PRO A 8 -7.63 -10.12 3.28
N PRO A 9 -7.96 -10.18 4.59
CA PRO A 9 -6.98 -10.52 5.61
C PRO A 9 -6.60 -12.01 5.50
N LEU A 10 -5.32 -12.29 5.75
CA LEU A 10 -4.80 -13.66 5.87
C LEU A 10 -3.58 -13.67 6.78
N CYS A 11 -3.24 -14.85 7.30
CA CYS A 11 -1.96 -15.11 7.96
C CYS A 11 -1.48 -16.53 7.65
N ILE A 12 -0.21 -16.78 7.98
CA ILE A 12 0.45 -18.08 7.85
C ILE A 12 0.82 -18.62 9.22
N LEU A 13 0.77 -19.95 9.38
CA LEU A 13 1.13 -20.65 10.61
C LEU A 13 2.19 -21.73 10.34
N PRO A 14 3.12 -22.02 11.28
CA PRO A 14 3.34 -21.27 12.51
C PRO A 14 3.92 -19.86 12.24
N PRO A 15 3.77 -18.91 13.17
CA PRO A 15 4.43 -17.61 13.02
C PRO A 15 5.96 -17.75 13.11
N GLY A 16 6.69 -16.88 12.42
CA GLY A 16 8.15 -16.79 12.49
C GLY A 16 8.87 -17.17 11.19
N SER A 17 10.14 -17.55 11.31
CA SER A 17 11.06 -17.78 10.18
C SER A 17 11.08 -19.23 9.65
N GLY A 18 10.21 -20.10 10.17
CA GLY A 18 10.04 -21.46 9.66
C GLY A 18 9.23 -21.50 8.36
N PRO A 19 9.25 -22.63 7.63
CA PRO A 19 8.38 -22.80 6.48
C PRO A 19 6.92 -22.75 6.92
N PRO A 20 6.07 -21.95 6.25
CA PRO A 20 4.65 -21.92 6.54
C PRO A 20 4.04 -23.28 6.23
N ARG A 21 3.17 -23.74 7.13
CA ARG A 21 2.45 -25.02 7.01
C ARG A 21 0.98 -24.81 6.69
N PHE A 22 0.40 -23.72 7.18
CA PHE A 22 -1.02 -23.41 6.96
C PHE A 22 -1.21 -21.96 6.54
N VAL A 23 -2.24 -21.74 5.73
CA VAL A 23 -2.79 -20.41 5.41
C VAL A 23 -4.16 -20.32 6.06
N CYS A 24 -4.39 -19.26 6.83
CA CYS A 24 -5.71 -18.92 7.36
C CYS A 24 -6.21 -17.67 6.63
N TYR A 25 -7.43 -17.68 6.13
CA TYR A 25 -8.05 -16.53 5.47
C TYR A 25 -9.56 -16.48 5.72
N CYS A 26 -10.19 -15.36 5.39
CA CYS A 26 -11.65 -15.23 5.40
C CYS A 26 -12.16 -14.70 4.06
N GLU A 27 -13.35 -15.12 3.69
CA GLU A 27 -14.09 -14.50 2.60
C GLU A 27 -15.14 -13.54 3.18
N PRO A 28 -15.17 -12.27 2.76
CA PRO A 28 -16.17 -11.33 3.22
C PRO A 28 -17.54 -11.74 2.68
N GLU A 29 -18.59 -11.36 3.40
CA GLU A 29 -19.97 -11.46 2.93
C GLU A 29 -20.09 -10.72 1.60
N GLY A 30 -20.55 -11.42 0.55
CA GLY A 30 -20.55 -10.90 -0.81
C GLY A 30 -21.30 -9.56 -0.93
N SER A 31 -20.71 -8.59 -1.63
CA SER A 31 -21.30 -7.26 -1.86
C SER A 31 -22.17 -7.19 -3.13
N GLY A 32 -22.67 -8.33 -3.62
CA GLY A 32 -23.41 -8.44 -4.88
C GLY A 32 -24.88 -8.79 -4.65
N ASP A 33 -25.77 -8.08 -5.35
CA ASP A 33 -27.17 -8.46 -5.49
C ASP A 33 -27.26 -9.83 -6.20
N GLU A 34 -27.98 -10.76 -5.56
CA GLU A 34 -28.24 -12.16 -5.95
C GLU A 34 -27.11 -13.17 -5.64
N ASP A 35 -27.34 -13.94 -4.57
CA ASP A 35 -26.55 -15.07 -4.05
C ASP A 35 -25.14 -14.73 -3.51
N GLY A 36 -25.05 -13.65 -2.73
CA GLY A 36 -23.85 -13.31 -1.97
C GLY A 36 -23.48 -14.39 -0.97
N GLY A 37 -22.39 -15.11 -1.24
CA GLY A 37 -21.82 -16.11 -0.33
C GLY A 37 -21.62 -15.54 1.09
N GLY A 38 -22.08 -16.29 2.08
CA GLY A 38 -21.98 -15.91 3.49
C GLY A 38 -20.53 -15.90 3.99
N PHE A 39 -20.26 -15.09 5.03
CA PHE A 39 -18.96 -15.02 5.68
C PHE A 39 -18.46 -16.40 6.13
N ASN A 40 -17.22 -16.75 5.79
CA ASN A 40 -16.57 -17.98 6.23
C ASN A 40 -15.08 -17.76 6.54
N LEU A 41 -14.59 -18.56 7.49
CA LEU A 41 -13.17 -18.69 7.79
C LEU A 41 -12.65 -20.00 7.22
N TYR A 42 -11.45 -19.94 6.66
CA TYR A 42 -10.80 -21.07 6.00
C TYR A 42 -9.41 -21.31 6.55
N VAL A 43 -9.03 -22.59 6.57
CA VAL A 43 -7.66 -23.05 6.82
C VAL A 43 -7.28 -24.04 5.73
N THR A 44 -6.06 -23.93 5.22
CA THR A 44 -5.52 -24.91 4.28
C THR A 44 -4.03 -25.11 4.47
N ASP A 45 -3.56 -26.33 4.22
CA ASP A 45 -2.15 -26.68 4.06
C ASP A 45 -1.72 -26.76 2.57
N ALA A 46 -2.55 -26.20 1.68
CA ALA A 46 -2.47 -26.29 0.22
C ALA A 46 -2.74 -27.69 -0.36
N VAL A 47 -3.17 -28.66 0.44
CA VAL A 47 -3.62 -29.98 0.00
C VAL A 47 -5.10 -30.16 0.34
N GLU A 48 -5.45 -29.90 1.59
CA GLU A 48 -6.80 -30.00 2.13
C GLU A 48 -7.31 -28.62 2.55
N LEU A 49 -8.63 -28.49 2.63
CA LEU A 49 -9.30 -27.24 2.99
C LEU A 49 -10.31 -27.53 4.10
N TRP A 50 -10.30 -26.69 5.13
CA TRP A 50 -11.29 -26.67 6.20
C TRP A 50 -12.01 -25.34 6.18
N SER A 51 -13.31 -25.36 6.43
CA SER A 51 -14.17 -24.17 6.47
C SER A 51 -15.07 -24.22 7.69
N THR A 52 -15.48 -23.06 8.18
CA THR A 52 -16.55 -22.93 9.17
C THR A 52 -17.91 -23.38 8.65
N CYS A 53 -18.10 -23.43 7.32
CA CYS A 53 -19.35 -23.83 6.66
C CYS A 53 -20.60 -23.14 7.28
N PHE A 54 -20.50 -21.84 7.53
CA PHE A 54 -21.58 -21.10 8.19
C PHE A 54 -22.83 -21.04 7.31
N SER A 55 -23.94 -21.51 7.87
CA SER A 55 -25.27 -21.04 7.48
C SER A 55 -25.58 -19.69 8.14
N PRO A 56 -26.52 -18.89 7.61
CA PRO A 56 -26.97 -17.65 8.23
C PRO A 56 -27.35 -17.83 9.71
N ASP A 57 -28.04 -18.91 10.05
CA ASP A 57 -28.48 -19.21 11.42
C ASP A 57 -27.31 -19.56 12.36
N SER A 58 -26.37 -20.37 11.88
CA SER A 58 -25.19 -20.77 12.68
C SER A 58 -24.27 -19.57 12.94
N LEU A 59 -24.12 -18.68 11.96
CA LEU A 59 -23.37 -17.44 12.10
C LEU A 59 -24.07 -16.49 13.09
N ALA A 60 -25.40 -16.35 13.01
CA ALA A 60 -26.17 -15.55 13.96
C ALA A 60 -26.06 -16.09 15.39
N THR A 61 -26.14 -17.42 15.56
CA THR A 61 -25.96 -18.09 16.86
C THR A 61 -24.57 -17.84 17.43
N LEU A 62 -23.53 -17.91 16.59
CA LEU A 62 -22.16 -17.60 16.99
C LEU A 62 -22.01 -16.15 17.44
N LYS A 63 -22.54 -15.20 16.65
CA LYS A 63 -22.52 -13.78 16.98
C LYS A 63 -23.21 -13.53 18.32
N ALA A 64 -24.38 -14.12 18.55
CA ALA A 64 -25.09 -14.03 19.83
C ALA A 64 -24.28 -14.62 20.99
N ARG A 65 -23.67 -15.80 20.81
CA ARG A 65 -22.85 -16.48 21.82
C ARG A 65 -21.68 -15.62 22.31
N PHE A 66 -21.06 -14.86 21.40
CA PHE A 66 -19.92 -13.99 21.70
C PHE A 66 -20.31 -12.52 21.90
N GLY A 67 -21.60 -12.19 21.94
CA GLY A 67 -22.09 -10.82 22.14
C GLY A 67 -21.75 -9.86 20.99
N LEU A 68 -21.49 -10.36 19.79
CA LEU A 68 -21.15 -9.56 18.61
C LEU A 68 -22.43 -8.91 18.06
N SER A 69 -22.64 -7.62 18.33
CA SER A 69 -23.74 -6.85 17.74
C SER A 69 -23.31 -5.42 17.39
N GLY A 70 -23.84 -4.89 16.27
CA GLY A 70 -23.68 -3.50 15.86
C GLY A 70 -22.44 -3.22 14.99
N THR A 71 -21.26 -3.09 15.61
CA THR A 71 -20.03 -2.57 14.96
C THR A 71 -18.89 -3.58 14.88
N GLU A 72 -18.96 -4.67 15.63
CA GLU A 72 -17.90 -5.68 15.68
C GLU A 72 -18.11 -6.76 14.61
N ASP A 73 -17.23 -6.74 13.62
CA ASP A 73 -17.19 -7.73 12.55
C ASP A 73 -16.12 -8.81 12.85
N ILE A 74 -16.49 -10.07 12.63
CA ILE A 74 -15.58 -11.22 12.74
C ILE A 74 -14.39 -11.04 11.78
N SER A 75 -14.61 -10.49 10.58
CA SER A 75 -13.53 -10.19 9.63
C SER A 75 -12.52 -9.20 10.20
N SER A 76 -12.99 -8.19 10.95
CA SER A 76 -12.13 -7.19 11.59
C SER A 76 -11.32 -7.80 12.73
N ARG A 77 -11.93 -8.65 13.56
CA ARG A 77 -11.20 -9.39 14.60
C ARG A 77 -10.20 -10.37 14.04
N PHE A 78 -10.56 -11.07 12.96
CA PHE A 78 -9.66 -11.96 12.26
C PHE A 78 -8.46 -11.21 11.66
N ARG A 79 -8.69 -10.03 11.05
CA ARG A 79 -7.62 -9.16 10.58
C ARG A 79 -6.66 -8.75 11.70
N ALA A 80 -7.20 -8.30 12.85
CA ALA A 80 -6.39 -7.92 14.00
C ALA A 80 -5.55 -9.10 14.51
N ALA A 81 -6.15 -10.28 14.67
CA ALA A 81 -5.46 -11.49 15.08
C ALA A 81 -4.35 -11.90 14.08
N CYS A 82 -4.58 -11.76 12.77
CA CYS A 82 -3.56 -12.00 11.76
C CYS A 82 -2.35 -11.05 11.91
N GLN A 83 -2.62 -9.76 12.15
CA GLN A 83 -1.57 -8.75 12.33
C GLN A 83 -0.77 -8.96 13.61
N GLN A 84 -1.43 -9.42 14.66
CA GLN A 84 -0.83 -9.70 15.98
C GLN A 84 -0.20 -11.10 16.06
N GLN A 85 -0.30 -11.92 15.00
CA GLN A 85 0.09 -13.34 15.00
C GLN A 85 -0.57 -14.16 16.12
N ALA A 86 -1.81 -13.80 16.44
CA ALA A 86 -2.60 -14.35 17.55
C ALA A 86 -3.67 -15.35 17.07
N VAL A 87 -3.48 -15.93 15.89
CA VAL A 87 -4.30 -17.02 15.35
C VAL A 87 -3.66 -18.35 15.72
N THR A 88 -4.46 -19.26 16.29
CA THR A 88 -4.03 -20.63 16.55
C THR A 88 -4.96 -21.61 15.87
N VAL A 89 -4.40 -22.71 15.38
CA VAL A 89 -5.13 -23.79 14.72
C VAL A 89 -4.69 -25.11 15.32
N SER A 90 -5.66 -25.94 15.67
CA SER A 90 -5.44 -27.36 15.99
C SER A 90 -6.22 -28.22 15.00
N LEU A 91 -5.56 -29.21 14.42
CA LEU A 91 -6.12 -30.10 13.42
C LEU A 91 -6.33 -31.50 13.99
N GLN A 92 -7.48 -32.06 13.65
CA GLN A 92 -7.87 -33.46 13.78
C GLN A 92 -8.25 -33.95 12.37
N GLU A 93 -8.40 -35.26 12.16
CA GLU A 93 -8.57 -35.86 10.82
C GLU A 93 -9.58 -35.12 9.94
N ASP A 94 -10.81 -34.90 10.42
CA ASP A 94 -11.89 -34.25 9.66
C ASP A 94 -12.32 -32.88 10.23
N ARG A 95 -11.65 -32.41 11.29
CA ARG A 95 -12.05 -31.19 12.01
C ARG A 95 -10.85 -30.31 12.32
N ALA A 96 -11.05 -29.00 12.31
CA ALA A 96 -10.08 -28.05 12.83
C ALA A 96 -10.76 -27.14 13.86
N LEU A 97 -9.99 -26.69 14.85
CA LEU A 97 -10.40 -25.63 15.76
C LEU A 97 -9.48 -24.44 15.53
N MET A 98 -10.05 -23.33 15.08
CA MET A 98 -9.35 -22.05 14.98
C MET A 98 -9.72 -21.18 16.17
N THR A 99 -8.71 -20.61 16.84
CA THR A 99 -8.93 -19.62 17.89
C THR A 99 -8.27 -18.30 17.51
N LEU A 100 -9.05 -17.23 17.60
CA LEU A 100 -8.60 -15.85 17.44
C LEU A 100 -8.42 -15.26 18.83
N SER A 101 -7.16 -15.14 19.23
CA SER A 101 -6.77 -14.42 20.44
C SER A 101 -6.50 -12.97 20.07
N GLY A 102 -6.81 -12.05 20.96
CA GLY A 102 -6.56 -10.63 20.78
C GLY A 102 -6.81 -9.87 22.08
N ASP A 103 -7.03 -8.57 21.97
CA ASP A 103 -7.22 -7.69 23.15
C ASP A 103 -8.59 -7.90 23.84
N THR A 104 -9.49 -8.63 23.19
CA THR A 104 -10.84 -8.96 23.68
C THR A 104 -10.98 -10.46 23.91
N SER A 105 -12.16 -10.90 24.37
CA SER A 105 -12.46 -12.33 24.58
C SER A 105 -12.12 -13.17 23.35
N ALA A 106 -11.38 -14.25 23.56
CA ALA A 106 -10.97 -15.17 22.50
C ALA A 106 -12.20 -15.76 21.78
N LEU A 107 -12.14 -15.79 20.45
CA LEU A 107 -13.19 -16.39 19.62
C LEU A 107 -12.71 -17.75 19.10
N ALA A 108 -13.49 -18.78 19.36
CA ALA A 108 -13.22 -20.15 18.92
C ALA A 108 -14.23 -20.59 17.84
N PHE A 109 -13.70 -21.20 16.79
CA PHE A 109 -14.43 -21.61 15.59
C PHE A 109 -14.13 -23.08 15.29
N ASP A 110 -15.18 -23.88 15.19
CA ASP A 110 -15.10 -25.24 14.66
C ASP A 110 -15.15 -25.18 13.13
N LEU A 111 -14.23 -25.89 12.48
CA LEU A 111 -14.16 -26.03 11.04
C LEU A 111 -14.28 -27.51 10.67
N SER A 112 -14.98 -27.78 9.59
CA SER A 112 -15.07 -29.11 8.97
C SER A 112 -14.32 -29.15 7.66
N LYS A 113 -13.83 -30.33 7.31
CA LYS A 113 -13.17 -30.58 6.03
C LYS A 113 -14.12 -30.35 4.86
N VAL A 114 -13.68 -29.56 3.88
CA VAL A 114 -14.40 -29.31 2.64
C VAL A 114 -14.19 -30.49 1.69
N PRO A 115 -15.24 -31.03 1.04
CA PRO A 115 -15.09 -32.12 0.08
C PRO A 115 -14.11 -31.78 -1.04
N SER A 116 -13.27 -32.74 -1.44
CA SER A 116 -12.24 -32.51 -2.46
C SER A 116 -12.74 -31.92 -3.79
N PRO A 117 -13.93 -32.30 -4.32
CA PRO A 117 -14.47 -31.69 -5.55
C PRO A 117 -14.75 -30.19 -5.42
N GLU A 118 -15.10 -29.73 -4.22
CA GLU A 118 -15.35 -28.31 -3.91
C GLU A 118 -14.06 -27.58 -3.53
N ALA A 119 -13.18 -28.24 -2.77
CA ALA A 119 -11.92 -27.66 -2.31
C ALA A 119 -10.94 -27.39 -3.46
N ALA A 120 -10.85 -28.28 -4.46
CA ALA A 120 -9.90 -28.15 -5.55
C ALA A 120 -9.99 -26.82 -6.32
N PRO A 121 -11.16 -26.39 -6.84
CA PRO A 121 -11.27 -25.09 -7.51
C PRO A 121 -11.02 -23.91 -6.55
N MET A 122 -11.39 -24.02 -5.28
CA MET A 122 -11.13 -22.98 -4.28
C MET A 122 -9.63 -22.78 -4.04
N LEU A 123 -8.87 -23.87 -3.90
CA LEU A 123 -7.41 -23.81 -3.72
C LEU A 123 -6.69 -23.28 -4.98
N GLN A 124 -7.19 -23.61 -6.18
CA GLN A 124 -6.68 -23.04 -7.42
C GLN A 124 -6.92 -21.52 -7.49
N ALA A 125 -8.14 -21.08 -7.21
CA ALA A 125 -8.49 -19.66 -7.19
C ALA A 125 -7.69 -18.89 -6.12
N LEU A 126 -7.53 -19.46 -4.93
CA LEU A 126 -6.70 -18.90 -3.86
C LEU A 126 -5.25 -18.72 -4.35
N THR A 127 -4.64 -19.74 -4.93
CA THR A 127 -3.26 -19.69 -5.42
C THR A 127 -3.06 -18.60 -6.47
N LEU A 128 -3.94 -18.53 -7.46
CA LEU A 128 -3.88 -17.51 -8.52
C LEU A 128 -4.08 -16.10 -7.96
N SER A 129 -5.05 -15.92 -7.06
CA SER A 129 -5.32 -14.62 -6.44
C SER A 129 -4.17 -14.14 -5.56
N LEU A 130 -3.48 -15.05 -4.86
CA LEU A 130 -2.29 -14.71 -4.07
C LEU A 130 -1.13 -14.29 -4.97
N ALA A 131 -0.90 -14.99 -6.09
CA ALA A 131 0.12 -14.60 -7.05
C ALA A 131 -0.14 -13.21 -7.64
N GLU A 132 -1.39 -12.91 -8.01
CA GLU A 132 -1.78 -11.59 -8.49
C GLU A 132 -1.62 -10.50 -7.40
N ARG A 133 -1.98 -10.82 -6.15
CA ARG A 133 -1.81 -9.91 -5.01
C ARG A 133 -0.34 -9.59 -4.77
N VAL A 134 0.54 -10.58 -4.78
CA VAL A 134 1.99 -10.37 -4.61
C VAL A 134 2.52 -9.44 -5.69
N TYR A 135 2.22 -9.74 -6.96
CA TYR A 135 2.64 -8.90 -8.09
C TYR A 135 2.19 -7.44 -7.95
N ASN A 136 0.91 -7.22 -7.61
CA ASN A 136 0.37 -5.88 -7.44
C ASN A 136 0.95 -5.15 -6.21
N LEU A 137 1.22 -5.87 -5.12
CA LEU A 137 1.84 -5.30 -3.91
C LEU A 137 3.29 -4.89 -4.17
N GLU A 138 4.08 -5.73 -4.84
CA GLU A 138 5.46 -5.43 -5.22
C GLU A 138 5.52 -4.20 -6.13
N LYS A 139 4.64 -4.12 -7.14
CA LYS A 139 4.53 -2.95 -8.02
C LYS A 139 4.20 -1.66 -7.25
N ARG A 140 3.27 -1.73 -6.29
CA ARG A 140 2.90 -0.57 -5.45
C ARG A 140 4.01 -0.18 -4.48
N LEU A 141 4.74 -1.15 -3.95
CA LEU A 141 5.88 -0.92 -3.08
C LEU A 141 6.99 -0.17 -3.83
N ALA A 142 7.35 -0.63 -5.03
CA ALA A 142 8.34 0.03 -5.88
C ALA A 142 7.97 1.49 -6.21
N ALA A 143 6.71 1.75 -6.57
CA ALA A 143 6.22 3.11 -6.84
C ALA A 143 6.23 4.02 -5.58
N SER A 144 5.99 3.44 -4.40
CA SER A 144 6.08 4.16 -3.13
C SER A 144 7.52 4.51 -2.77
N GLU A 145 8.48 3.62 -3.03
CA GLU A 145 9.89 3.88 -2.78
C GLU A 145 10.43 5.00 -3.69
N GLU A 146 10.09 4.99 -4.98
CA GLU A 146 10.51 6.01 -5.96
C GLU A 146 9.96 7.41 -5.63
N THR A 147 8.73 7.49 -5.12
CA THR A 147 8.12 8.78 -4.71
C THR A 147 8.66 9.32 -3.39
N THR A 148 9.23 8.48 -2.53
CA THR A 148 9.95 8.93 -1.32
C THR A 148 11.37 9.38 -1.60
N THR A 149 11.96 8.96 -2.72
CA THR A 149 13.19 9.55 -3.24
C THR A 149 12.88 10.85 -3.98
N SER A 150 12.69 11.93 -3.21
CA SER A 150 12.69 13.30 -3.76
C SER A 150 13.84 13.43 -4.78
N PRO A 151 13.60 13.98 -5.99
CA PRO A 151 14.64 14.05 -7.01
C PRO A 151 15.81 14.78 -6.38
N ARG A 152 16.90 14.05 -6.15
CA ARG A 152 18.12 14.62 -5.59
C ARG A 152 18.43 15.83 -6.45
N LYS A 153 18.32 17.02 -5.86
CA LYS A 153 18.81 18.25 -6.44
C LYS A 153 20.27 17.98 -6.76
N ASN A 154 20.58 17.78 -8.04
CA ASN A 154 21.95 17.76 -8.51
C ASN A 154 22.56 19.09 -8.07
N THR A 155 23.24 19.08 -6.93
CA THR A 155 24.16 20.15 -6.57
C THR A 155 25.31 19.92 -7.52
N HIS A 156 25.19 20.51 -8.72
CA HIS A 156 26.35 20.73 -9.57
C HIS A 156 27.43 21.32 -8.65
N PRO A 157 28.61 20.69 -8.54
CA PRO A 157 29.68 21.31 -7.78
C PRO A 157 29.94 22.66 -8.42
N ALA A 158 29.76 23.73 -7.64
CA ALA A 158 30.23 25.06 -7.97
C ALA A 158 31.76 25.03 -7.88
N GLY A 159 32.40 24.33 -8.82
CA GLY A 159 33.82 24.43 -9.09
C GLY A 159 34.04 25.61 -10.05
N PRO A 160 35.05 26.46 -9.83
CA PRO A 160 35.39 27.51 -10.77
C PRO A 160 35.83 26.84 -12.08
N GLN A 161 34.99 26.90 -13.12
CA GLN A 161 35.41 26.54 -14.47
C GLN A 161 36.41 27.59 -14.94
N LEU A 162 37.70 27.30 -14.77
CA LEU A 162 38.77 27.92 -15.51
C LEU A 162 38.63 27.47 -16.98
N PHE A 163 37.78 28.17 -17.73
CA PHE A 163 37.77 28.08 -19.18
C PHE A 163 39.07 28.68 -19.72
N LEU A 164 40.02 27.83 -20.09
CA LEU A 164 41.08 28.18 -21.02
C LEU A 164 40.47 28.19 -22.43
N PRO A 165 40.51 29.31 -23.18
CA PRO A 165 40.15 29.29 -24.58
C PRO A 165 41.32 28.69 -25.37
N GLU A 166 41.13 27.50 -25.91
CA GLU A 166 42.02 26.97 -26.93
C GLU A 166 41.79 27.77 -28.21
N LEU A 167 42.73 28.68 -28.48
CA LEU A 167 42.97 29.23 -29.81
C LEU A 167 43.30 28.04 -30.72
N ASP A 168 42.48 27.74 -31.71
CA ASP A 168 42.79 28.26 -33.05
C ASP A 168 41.79 27.86 -34.16
N HIS A 169 41.73 28.78 -35.14
CA HIS A 169 41.45 28.54 -36.56
C HIS A 169 40.00 28.51 -37.08
N GLN A 170 39.67 29.67 -37.66
CA GLN A 170 39.12 29.88 -39.00
C GLN A 170 37.59 30.05 -39.17
N ARG A 171 37.28 31.29 -39.59
CA ARG A 171 36.47 31.67 -40.75
C ARG A 171 35.05 32.15 -40.44
N GLY A 172 34.88 33.48 -40.54
CA GLY A 172 33.72 34.04 -41.22
C GLY A 172 32.75 34.90 -40.39
N SER A 173 32.65 36.16 -40.84
CA SER A 173 31.52 37.09 -40.71
C SER A 173 31.44 38.00 -39.47
N SER A 174 31.42 39.28 -39.81
CA SER A 174 31.28 40.50 -39.03
C SER A 174 30.00 40.55 -38.17
N GLY A 175 30.11 41.05 -36.94
CA GLY A 175 28.95 41.42 -36.13
C GLY A 175 29.28 41.93 -34.72
N LEU A 176 29.34 43.26 -34.59
CA LEU A 176 29.06 44.11 -33.43
C LEU A 176 29.44 43.62 -32.01
N GLY A 177 30.33 44.38 -31.35
CA GLY A 177 30.87 44.12 -30.03
C GLY A 177 29.84 43.86 -28.92
N VAL A 178 30.11 42.82 -28.13
CA VAL A 178 29.35 42.45 -26.93
C VAL A 178 29.55 43.53 -25.86
N ARG A 179 28.60 44.46 -25.76
CA ARG A 179 28.59 45.45 -24.68
C ARG A 179 28.31 44.73 -23.35
N ARG A 180 29.23 44.82 -22.38
CA ARG A 180 29.01 44.28 -21.03
C ARG A 180 27.73 44.89 -20.44
N ARG A 181 26.80 44.03 -20.01
CA ARG A 181 25.54 44.45 -19.39
C ARG A 181 25.81 45.01 -17.99
N CYS A 182 25.18 46.13 -17.66
CA CYS A 182 25.27 46.70 -16.31
C CYS A 182 24.36 45.92 -15.35
N PRO A 183 24.73 45.77 -14.06
CA PRO A 183 23.86 45.15 -13.06
C PRO A 183 22.49 45.85 -13.02
N GLY A 184 21.41 45.08 -13.19
CA GLY A 184 20.02 45.58 -13.17
C GLY A 184 19.32 45.68 -14.54
N GLU A 185 19.97 45.33 -15.65
CA GLU A 185 19.29 45.18 -16.94
C GLU A 185 18.44 43.90 -17.00
N SER A 186 17.15 44.05 -17.32
CA SER A 186 16.21 42.93 -17.42
C SER A 186 16.60 41.95 -18.53
N LEU A 187 16.62 40.66 -18.20
CA LEU A 187 16.95 39.58 -19.13
C LEU A 187 15.80 39.26 -20.10
N ILE A 188 14.56 39.54 -19.71
CA ILE A 188 13.35 39.22 -20.48
C ILE A 188 13.04 40.32 -21.49
N ASN A 189 13.44 41.57 -21.20
CA ASN A 189 13.19 42.70 -22.10
C ASN A 189 14.46 43.58 -22.27
N PRO A 190 15.39 43.15 -23.13
CA PRO A 190 16.63 43.88 -23.36
C PRO A 190 16.35 45.27 -23.95
N GLY A 191 16.92 46.32 -23.36
CA GLY A 191 16.73 47.72 -23.78
C GLY A 191 15.66 48.50 -22.98
N PHE A 192 14.95 47.85 -22.06
CA PHE A 192 14.01 48.54 -21.17
C PHE A 192 14.76 49.33 -20.08
N LYS A 193 14.75 50.67 -20.17
CA LYS A 193 15.32 51.52 -19.11
C LYS A 193 14.41 51.45 -17.88
N SER A 194 14.94 50.98 -16.74
CA SER A 194 14.19 50.99 -15.48
C SER A 194 13.83 52.42 -15.10
N LYS A 195 12.61 52.61 -14.57
CA LYS A 195 12.20 53.91 -14.03
C LYS A 195 13.03 54.20 -12.78
N LYS A 196 13.56 55.42 -12.64
CA LYS A 196 14.25 55.84 -11.42
C LYS A 196 13.28 55.72 -10.24
N PRO A 197 13.73 55.22 -9.07
CA PRO A 197 12.90 55.22 -7.87
C PRO A 197 12.53 56.66 -7.50
N ALA A 198 11.33 56.86 -6.97
CA ALA A 198 10.90 58.18 -6.50
C ALA A 198 11.83 58.65 -5.38
N GLY A 199 12.44 59.83 -5.56
CA GLY A 199 13.18 60.50 -4.50
C GLY A 199 12.19 60.91 -3.42
N GLY A 200 12.43 60.46 -2.18
CA GLY A 200 11.61 60.81 -1.04
C GLY A 200 11.54 62.32 -0.84
N VAL A 201 10.40 62.81 -0.39
CA VAL A 201 10.23 64.19 0.08
C VAL A 201 10.83 64.29 1.48
N ASP A 202 11.71 65.26 1.68
CA ASP A 202 12.29 65.59 2.99
C ASP A 202 11.28 66.47 3.73
N PHE A 203 10.95 66.13 4.97
CA PHE A 203 10.11 66.96 5.83
C PHE A 203 11.01 67.59 6.89
N ASP A 204 11.15 68.93 6.86
CA ASP A 204 11.84 69.66 7.92
C ASP A 204 11.06 69.55 9.24
N GLU A 205 11.71 69.05 10.29
CA GLU A 205 11.21 69.12 11.66
C GLU A 205 11.50 70.51 12.25
N THR A 206 10.54 71.43 12.17
CA THR A 206 10.13 72.37 13.25
C THR A 206 8.93 73.21 12.85
#